data_AF-A0A653EEA3-F1
#
_entry.id   AF-A0A653EEA3-F1
#
_cell.length_a   1.000
_cell.length_b   1.000
_cell.length_c   1.000
_cell.angle_alpha   90.00
_cell.angle_beta   90.00
_cell.angle_gamma   90.00
#
_symmetry.space_group_name_H-M   'P 1'
#
loop_
_entity.id
_entity.type
_entity.pdbx_description
1 polymer ?
#
loop_
_entity_poly.entity_id
_entity_poly.type
_entity_poly.pdbx_seq_one_letter_code
_entity_poly.pdbx_strand_id
1 'polypeptide(L)'
;MITARGPRAAAKVTARDLGRAAGWGAGAGLVASVVMAMYAMFAAATYQRTGFFTPMYHIASTVVAPDAMMTSMLQATAGHPFTFAPGPALLGELLHMTVGAIYGAVFGVLIRVARVSGLTVLIAGLVWGVIVFVVSSWVGLPIAAAVFDAGYPIRNMVALVGYPTFVIEHLIFGATLGVLLMHARLARR
;
A
#
# COMPACT_ATOMS: atom_id res chain seq x y z
N MET A 1 -43.24 -23.27 25.93
CA MET A 1 -42.18 -24.27 25.65
C MET A 1 -41.09 -23.58 24.84
N ILE A 2 -40.03 -23.10 25.49
CA ILE A 2 -38.92 -22.37 24.85
C ILE A 2 -37.82 -23.39 24.57
N THR A 3 -37.63 -23.77 23.31
CA THR A 3 -36.53 -24.67 22.92
C THR A 3 -35.23 -23.86 22.88
N ALA A 4 -34.38 -24.07 23.89
CA ALA A 4 -33.03 -23.52 23.89
C ALA A 4 -32.25 -24.10 22.70
N ARG A 5 -31.98 -23.27 21.68
CA ARG A 5 -31.06 -23.63 20.59
C ARG A 5 -29.67 -23.80 21.20
N GLY A 6 -29.17 -25.02 21.20
CA GLY A 6 -27.79 -25.32 21.58
C GLY A 6 -26.78 -24.49 20.76
N PRO A 7 -25.55 -24.30 21.27
CA PRO A 7 -24.55 -23.48 20.62
C PRO A 7 -24.27 -23.97 19.20
N ARG A 8 -24.52 -23.12 18.20
CA ARG A 8 -24.18 -23.42 16.79
C ARG A 8 -22.68 -23.62 16.69
N ALA A 9 -22.26 -24.82 16.30
CA ALA A 9 -20.87 -25.10 15.98
C ALA A 9 -20.34 -24.05 14.99
N ALA A 10 -19.23 -23.41 15.34
CA ALA A 10 -18.66 -22.36 14.51
C ALA A 10 -18.25 -22.93 13.15
N ALA A 11 -18.84 -22.41 12.07
CA ALA A 11 -18.51 -22.86 10.72
C ALA A 11 -17.00 -22.73 10.45
N LYS A 12 -16.39 -23.82 9.94
CA LYS A 12 -14.97 -23.85 9.55
C LYS A 12 -14.75 -22.97 8.33
N VAL A 13 -13.63 -22.24 8.31
CA VAL A 13 -13.21 -21.45 7.13
C VAL A 13 -12.67 -22.40 6.08
N THR A 14 -13.16 -22.30 4.83
CA THR A 14 -12.72 -23.17 3.73
C THR A 14 -11.61 -22.51 2.90
N ALA A 15 -10.85 -23.31 2.15
CA ALA A 15 -9.85 -22.78 1.21
C ALA A 15 -10.47 -21.83 0.16
N ARG A 16 -11.69 -22.13 -0.29
CA ARG A 16 -12.44 -21.26 -1.22
C ARG A 16 -12.78 -19.90 -0.60
N ASP A 17 -13.10 -19.88 0.69
CA ASP A 17 -13.34 -18.62 1.41
C ASP A 17 -12.06 -17.79 1.52
N LEU A 18 -10.93 -18.43 1.78
CA LEU A 18 -9.63 -17.76 1.85
C LEU A 18 -9.22 -17.21 0.48
N GLY A 19 -9.40 -17.98 -0.60
CA GLY A 19 -9.12 -17.52 -1.96
C GLY A 19 -9.97 -16.31 -2.36
N ARG A 20 -11.27 -16.32 -2.02
CA ARG A 20 -12.15 -15.16 -2.23
C ARG A 20 -11.71 -13.96 -1.38
N ALA A 21 -11.36 -14.18 -0.11
CA ALA A 21 -10.91 -13.12 0.78
C ALA A 21 -9.61 -12.48 0.29
N ALA A 22 -8.67 -13.29 -0.18
CA ALA A 22 -7.43 -12.83 -0.81
C ALA A 22 -7.72 -12.02 -2.08
N GLY A 23 -8.59 -12.51 -2.97
CA GLY A 23 -8.96 -11.80 -4.20
C GLY A 23 -9.59 -10.42 -3.95
N TRP A 24 -10.54 -10.34 -3.01
CA TRP A 24 -11.12 -9.05 -2.61
C TRP A 24 -10.09 -8.14 -1.92
N GLY A 25 -9.24 -8.72 -1.08
CA GLY A 25 -8.14 -8.01 -0.45
C GLY A 25 -7.18 -7.41 -1.47
N ALA A 26 -6.78 -8.19 -2.48
CA ALA A 26 -5.91 -7.76 -3.56
C ALA A 26 -6.50 -6.59 -4.35
N GLY A 27 -7.77 -6.71 -4.76
CA GLY A 27 -8.48 -5.64 -5.47
C GLY A 27 -8.57 -4.35 -4.65
N ALA A 28 -8.90 -4.45 -3.36
CA ALA A 28 -8.92 -3.28 -2.48
C ALA A 28 -7.50 -2.72 -2.22
N GLY A 29 -6.48 -3.58 -2.17
CA GLY A 29 -5.08 -3.21 -2.03
C GLY A 29 -4.55 -2.41 -3.21
N LEU A 30 -4.91 -2.78 -4.45
CA LEU A 30 -4.61 -2.01 -5.66
C LEU A 30 -5.15 -0.59 -5.59
N VAL A 31 -6.42 -0.45 -5.20
CA VAL A 31 -7.05 0.88 -5.07
C VAL A 31 -6.39 1.67 -3.94
N ALA A 32 -6.15 1.03 -2.80
CA ALA A 32 -5.50 1.67 -1.65
C ALA A 32 -4.08 2.16 -1.97
N SER A 33 -3.30 1.41 -2.77
CA SER A 33 -1.96 1.84 -3.18
C SER A 33 -2.02 3.05 -4.11
N VAL A 34 -3.00 3.13 -5.03
CA VAL A 34 -3.16 4.34 -5.86
C VAL A 34 -3.43 5.57 -4.99
N VAL A 35 -4.30 5.46 -3.99
CA VAL A 35 -4.61 6.58 -3.08
C VAL A 35 -3.39 7.00 -2.26
N MET A 36 -2.59 6.02 -1.79
CA MET A 36 -1.31 6.26 -1.13
C MET A 36 -0.30 6.96 -2.06
N ALA A 37 -0.13 6.47 -3.29
CA ALA A 37 0.73 7.07 -4.30
C ALA A 37 0.34 8.51 -4.61
N MET A 38 -0.96 8.81 -4.75
CA MET A 38 -1.43 10.18 -4.95
C MET A 38 -1.01 11.10 -3.80
N TYR A 39 -1.12 10.66 -2.54
CA TYR A 39 -0.64 11.43 -1.40
C TYR A 39 0.87 11.68 -1.49
N ALA A 40 1.66 10.65 -1.80
CA ALA A 40 3.12 10.79 -1.96
C ALA A 40 3.46 11.78 -3.07
N MET A 41 2.74 11.77 -4.19
CA MET A 41 2.92 12.68 -5.32
C MET A 41 2.59 14.14 -4.94
N PHE A 42 1.53 14.36 -4.15
CA PHE A 42 1.24 15.68 -3.61
C PHE A 42 2.30 16.15 -2.60
N ALA A 43 2.76 15.28 -1.71
CA ALA A 43 3.84 15.57 -0.77
C ALA A 43 5.12 16.00 -1.52
N ALA A 44 5.48 15.23 -2.55
CA ALA A 44 6.62 15.46 -3.43
C ALA A 44 6.55 16.81 -4.15
N ALA A 45 5.37 17.19 -4.65
CA ALA A 45 5.16 18.46 -5.34
C ALA A 45 5.05 19.68 -4.40
N THR A 46 4.62 19.49 -3.16
CA THR A 46 4.31 20.61 -2.25
C THR A 46 5.43 20.89 -1.26
N TYR A 47 5.54 20.10 -0.19
CA TYR A 47 6.44 20.41 0.91
C TYR A 47 7.81 19.73 0.80
N GLN A 48 7.93 18.63 0.05
CA GLN A 48 9.23 18.00 -0.23
C GLN A 48 9.95 18.68 -1.41
N ARG A 49 9.21 19.29 -2.34
CA ARG A 49 9.72 19.98 -3.53
C ARG A 49 10.67 19.12 -4.39
N THR A 50 10.39 17.83 -4.45
CA THR A 50 11.16 16.85 -5.23
C THR A 50 10.54 16.56 -6.60
N GLY A 51 9.31 17.02 -6.86
CA GLY A 51 8.59 16.84 -8.13
C GLY A 51 7.46 15.82 -8.03
N PHE A 52 6.32 16.11 -8.67
CA PHE A 52 5.07 15.37 -8.53
C PHE A 52 5.21 13.87 -8.85
N PHE A 53 5.96 13.51 -9.90
CA PHE A 53 6.15 12.11 -10.32
C PHE A 53 7.36 11.43 -9.69
N THR A 54 8.15 12.15 -8.90
CA THR A 54 9.38 11.62 -8.27
C THR A 54 9.15 10.36 -7.44
N PRO A 55 8.06 10.22 -6.65
CA PRO A 55 7.79 8.96 -5.95
C PRO A 55 7.68 7.75 -6.89
N MET A 56 7.10 7.91 -8.07
CA MET A 56 6.99 6.81 -9.04
C MET A 56 8.36 6.44 -9.60
N TYR A 57 9.20 7.43 -9.91
CA TYR A 57 10.57 7.19 -10.36
C TYR A 57 11.45 6.58 -9.28
N HIS A 58 11.20 6.95 -8.01
CA HIS A 58 11.89 6.38 -6.86
C HIS A 58 11.50 4.92 -6.66
N ILE A 59 10.25 4.52 -6.90
CA ILE A 59 9.87 3.11 -6.86
C ILE A 59 10.44 2.37 -8.07
N ALA A 60 10.38 2.96 -9.27
CA ALA A 60 10.94 2.39 -10.48
C ALA A 60 12.46 2.14 -10.36
N SER A 61 13.19 2.96 -9.60
CA SER A 61 14.62 2.76 -9.37
C SER A 61 14.97 1.50 -8.59
N THR A 62 13.97 0.73 -8.15
CA THR A 62 14.15 -0.65 -7.71
C THR A 62 14.69 -1.55 -8.81
N VAL A 63 14.36 -1.29 -10.07
CA VAL A 63 14.70 -2.21 -11.18
C VAL A 63 15.31 -1.50 -12.41
N VAL A 64 15.29 -0.17 -12.46
CA VAL A 64 15.92 0.63 -13.51
C VAL A 64 16.82 1.72 -12.92
N ALA A 65 17.67 2.34 -13.74
CA ALA A 65 18.51 3.43 -13.29
C ALA A 65 17.69 4.63 -12.76
N PRO A 66 18.19 5.37 -11.75
CA PRO A 66 17.46 6.45 -11.08
C PRO A 66 17.43 7.77 -11.88
N ASP A 67 17.79 7.77 -13.17
CA ASP A 67 17.95 8.99 -13.98
C ASP A 67 16.67 9.85 -14.05
N ALA A 68 15.51 9.20 -14.19
CA ALA A 68 14.22 9.87 -14.23
C ALA A 68 13.88 10.53 -12.87
N MET A 69 14.21 9.87 -11.76
CA MET A 69 14.06 10.42 -10.42
C MET A 69 14.93 11.66 -10.26
N MET A 70 16.19 11.58 -10.69
CA MET A 70 17.13 12.68 -10.54
C MET A 70 16.79 13.87 -11.43
N THR A 71 16.36 13.61 -12.66
CA THR A 71 15.87 14.66 -13.57
C THR A 71 14.64 15.34 -13.00
N SER A 72 13.66 14.59 -12.48
CA SER A 72 12.46 15.15 -11.87
C SER A 72 12.79 16.06 -10.67
N MET A 73 13.73 15.66 -9.81
CA MET A 73 14.20 16.48 -8.69
C MET A 73 14.91 17.77 -9.12
N LEU A 74 15.78 17.68 -10.14
CA LEU A 74 16.46 18.85 -10.69
C LEU A 74 15.47 19.84 -11.31
N GLN A 75 14.49 19.35 -12.07
CA GLN A 75 13.45 20.17 -12.68
C GLN A 75 12.53 20.81 -11.63
N ALA A 76 12.15 20.07 -10.58
CA ALA A 76 11.38 20.62 -9.47
C ALA A 76 12.11 21.78 -8.78
N THR A 77 13.43 21.66 -8.60
CA THR A 77 14.28 22.74 -8.06
C THR A 77 14.31 23.96 -8.98
N ALA A 78 14.22 23.76 -10.29
CA ALA A 78 14.11 24.83 -11.30
C ALA A 78 12.69 25.44 -11.41
N GLY A 79 11.73 25.02 -10.59
CA GLY A 79 10.35 25.52 -10.64
C GLY A 79 9.44 24.76 -11.59
N HIS A 80 9.85 23.58 -12.05
CA HIS A 80 9.10 22.71 -12.97
C HIS A 80 8.69 21.39 -12.28
N PRO A 81 7.67 21.38 -11.41
CA PRO A 81 7.34 20.22 -10.58
C PRO A 81 6.71 19.05 -11.33
N PHE A 82 6.32 19.20 -12.60
CA PHE A 82 5.58 18.19 -13.37
C PHE A 82 6.39 17.62 -14.55
N THR A 83 7.62 17.18 -14.28
CA THR A 83 8.43 16.45 -15.27
C THR A 83 7.93 15.02 -15.40
N PHE A 84 7.42 14.65 -16.58
CA PHE A 84 6.82 13.33 -16.82
C PHE A 84 7.62 12.49 -17.82
N ALA A 85 8.19 11.39 -17.33
CA ALA A 85 8.75 10.28 -18.09
C ALA A 85 7.78 9.06 -18.02
N PRO A 86 7.05 8.73 -19.10
CA PRO A 86 5.99 7.73 -19.07
C PRO A 86 6.47 6.33 -18.65
N GLY A 87 7.59 5.85 -19.19
CA GLY A 87 8.09 4.50 -18.93
C GLY A 87 8.38 4.27 -17.44
N PRO A 88 9.29 5.04 -16.83
CA PRO A 88 9.56 4.95 -15.39
C PRO A 88 8.32 5.22 -14.52
N ALA A 89 7.42 6.13 -14.91
CA ALA A 89 6.20 6.40 -14.13
C ALA A 89 5.28 5.18 -14.06
N LEU A 90 4.99 4.57 -15.22
CA LEU A 90 4.14 3.40 -15.31
C LEU A 90 4.76 2.18 -14.61
N LEU A 91 6.09 2.03 -14.70
CA LEU A 91 6.80 0.95 -14.02
C LEU A 91 6.75 1.11 -12.50
N GLY A 92 6.99 2.32 -11.99
CA GLY A 92 6.88 2.62 -10.56
C GLY A 92 5.48 2.35 -10.02
N GLU A 93 4.45 2.81 -10.73
CA GLU A 93 3.05 2.59 -10.37
C GLU A 93 2.70 1.10 -10.38
N LEU A 94 3.13 0.34 -11.39
CA LEU A 94 2.89 -1.11 -11.46
C LEU A 94 3.52 -1.86 -10.29
N LEU A 95 4.78 -1.53 -9.95
CA LEU A 95 5.46 -2.13 -8.80
C LEU A 95 4.75 -1.79 -7.50
N HIS A 96 4.36 -0.52 -7.32
CA HIS A 96 3.64 -0.06 -6.15
C HIS A 96 2.30 -0.78 -5.98
N MET A 97 1.51 -0.86 -7.06
CA MET A 97 0.24 -1.58 -7.10
C MET A 97 0.39 -3.06 -6.81
N THR A 98 1.43 -3.71 -7.36
CA THR A 98 1.69 -5.13 -7.11
C THR A 98 1.93 -5.39 -5.62
N VAL A 99 2.75 -4.57 -4.97
CA VAL A 99 3.00 -4.66 -3.52
C VAL A 99 1.72 -4.36 -2.73
N GLY A 100 0.96 -3.34 -3.13
CA GLY A 100 -0.34 -3.00 -2.54
C GLY A 100 -1.35 -4.15 -2.60
N ALA A 101 -1.42 -4.85 -3.74
CA ALA A 101 -2.26 -6.02 -3.93
C ALA A 101 -1.85 -7.18 -3.02
N ILE A 102 -0.55 -7.44 -2.86
CA ILE A 102 -0.04 -8.49 -1.97
C ILE A 102 -0.44 -8.20 -0.52
N TYR A 103 -0.14 -6.99 -0.01
CA TYR A 103 -0.52 -6.62 1.35
C TYR A 103 -2.04 -6.61 1.55
N GLY A 104 -2.79 -6.14 0.55
CA GLY A 104 -4.26 -6.18 0.56
C GLY A 104 -4.81 -7.60 0.64
N ALA A 105 -4.25 -8.54 -0.13
CA ALA A 105 -4.63 -9.94 -0.11
C ALA A 105 -4.41 -10.57 1.27
N VAL A 106 -3.24 -10.33 1.86
CA VAL A 106 -2.90 -10.78 3.22
C VAL A 106 -3.91 -10.22 4.23
N PHE A 107 -4.18 -8.91 4.20
CA PHE A 107 -5.15 -8.30 5.09
C PHE A 107 -6.55 -8.89 4.93
N GLY A 108 -7.02 -9.07 3.69
CA GLY A 108 -8.30 -9.68 3.37
C GLY A 108 -8.48 -11.07 3.99
N VAL A 109 -7.43 -11.89 3.93
CA VAL A 109 -7.35 -13.20 4.60
C VAL A 109 -7.39 -13.06 6.12
N LEU A 110 -6.58 -12.17 6.69
CA LEU A 110 -6.52 -11.95 8.15
C LEU A 110 -7.87 -11.56 8.73
N ILE A 111 -8.56 -10.58 8.14
CA ILE A 111 -9.89 -10.15 8.63
C ILE A 111 -10.97 -11.22 8.40
N ARG A 112 -10.75 -12.20 7.52
CA ARG A 112 -11.66 -13.35 7.31
C ARG A 112 -11.44 -14.43 8.36
N VAL A 113 -10.18 -14.73 8.69
CA VAL A 113 -9.81 -15.71 9.72
C VAL A 113 -10.16 -15.20 11.11
N ALA A 114 -9.83 -13.94 11.41
CA ALA A 114 -10.14 -13.28 12.68
C ALA A 114 -11.63 -12.87 12.82
N ARG A 115 -12.45 -13.09 11.77
CA ARG A 115 -13.89 -12.79 11.76
C ARG A 115 -14.24 -11.33 12.14
N VAL A 116 -13.34 -10.40 11.82
CA VAL A 116 -13.52 -8.96 12.09
C VAL A 116 -14.64 -8.41 11.21
N SER A 117 -15.50 -7.53 11.73
CA SER A 117 -16.61 -6.97 10.95
C SER A 117 -16.96 -5.53 11.38
N GLY A 118 -17.75 -4.84 10.55
CA GLY A 118 -18.17 -3.46 10.81
C GLY A 118 -16.99 -2.49 10.92
N LEU A 119 -17.14 -1.49 11.78
CA LEU A 119 -16.14 -0.44 12.03
C LEU A 119 -14.79 -1.00 12.48
N THR A 120 -14.77 -2.18 13.11
CA THR A 120 -13.52 -2.85 13.51
C THR A 120 -12.63 -3.19 12.30
N VAL A 121 -13.20 -3.36 11.10
CA VAL A 121 -12.40 -3.57 9.86
C VAL A 121 -11.61 -2.32 9.50
N LEU A 122 -12.19 -1.13 9.67
CA LEU A 122 -11.49 0.14 9.44
C LEU A 122 -10.33 0.32 10.43
N ILE A 123 -10.59 0.10 11.72
CA ILE A 123 -9.56 0.19 12.77
C ILE A 123 -8.44 -0.82 12.50
N ALA A 124 -8.79 -2.06 12.16
CA ALA A 124 -7.81 -3.07 11.75
C ALA A 124 -7.02 -2.65 10.51
N GLY A 125 -7.65 -1.94 9.57
CA GLY A 125 -7.00 -1.37 8.39
C GLY A 125 -5.95 -0.33 8.76
N LEU A 126 -6.25 0.60 9.67
CA LEU A 126 -5.27 1.58 10.17
C LEU A 126 -4.07 0.90 10.85
N VAL A 127 -4.33 -0.07 11.73
CA VAL A 127 -3.27 -0.88 12.37
C VAL A 127 -2.45 -1.63 11.32
N TRP A 128 -3.12 -2.20 10.31
CA TRP A 128 -2.45 -2.85 9.20
C TRP A 128 -1.57 -1.89 8.40
N GLY A 129 -2.01 -0.65 8.16
CA GLY A 129 -1.19 0.40 7.56
C GLY A 129 0.12 0.62 8.30
N VAL A 130 0.07 0.72 9.64
CA VAL A 130 1.28 0.82 10.47
C VAL A 130 2.16 -0.43 10.34
N ILE A 131 1.57 -1.62 10.32
CA ILE A 131 2.32 -2.87 10.10
C ILE A 131 3.02 -2.86 8.74
N VAL A 132 2.33 -2.47 7.67
CA VAL A 132 2.91 -2.38 6.32
C VAL A 132 4.03 -1.35 6.31
N PHE A 133 3.86 -0.20 6.94
CA PHE A 133 4.92 0.79 7.11
C PHE A 133 6.16 0.16 7.76
N VAL A 134 6.00 -0.55 8.88
CA VAL A 134 7.11 -1.20 9.58
C VAL A 134 7.77 -2.27 8.71
N VAL A 135 6.98 -3.18 8.14
CA VAL A 135 7.51 -4.26 7.31
C VAL A 135 8.22 -3.70 6.08
N SER A 136 7.64 -2.73 5.38
CA SER A 136 8.27 -2.11 4.22
C SER A 136 9.57 -1.39 4.59
N SER A 137 9.59 -0.65 5.70
CA SER A 137 10.74 0.15 6.13
C SER A 137 11.96 -0.70 6.50
N TRP A 138 11.75 -1.78 7.24
CA TRP A 138 12.85 -2.54 7.85
C TRP A 138 13.07 -3.93 7.24
N VAL A 139 12.16 -4.40 6.38
CA VAL A 139 12.25 -5.73 5.76
C VAL A 139 12.12 -5.61 4.24
N GLY A 140 11.01 -5.08 3.75
CA GLY A 140 10.69 -5.04 2.32
C GLY A 140 11.72 -4.25 1.49
N LEU A 141 11.99 -3.01 1.87
CA LEU A 141 12.93 -2.13 1.16
C LEU A 141 14.38 -2.64 1.23
N PRO A 142 14.93 -3.06 2.40
CA PRO A 142 16.25 -3.68 2.44
C PRO A 142 16.38 -4.94 1.57
N ILE A 143 15.36 -5.81 1.57
CA ILE A 143 15.36 -7.00 0.71
C ILE A 143 15.29 -6.62 -0.76
N ALA A 144 14.40 -5.70 -1.16
CA ALA A 144 14.30 -5.24 -2.53
C ALA A 144 15.63 -4.63 -3.02
N ALA A 145 16.26 -3.80 -2.20
CA ALA A 145 17.56 -3.22 -2.53
C ALA A 145 18.66 -4.28 -2.71
N ALA A 146 18.66 -5.34 -1.90
CA ALA A 146 19.63 -6.42 -2.00
C ALA A 146 19.37 -7.36 -3.20
N VAL A 147 18.10 -7.66 -3.48
CA VAL A 147 17.71 -8.59 -4.57
C VAL A 147 17.87 -7.96 -5.94
N PHE A 148 17.56 -6.66 -6.08
CA PHE A 148 17.59 -5.96 -7.37
C PHE A 148 18.80 -5.05 -7.54
N ASP A 149 19.77 -5.11 -6.61
CA ASP A 149 20.94 -4.22 -6.58
C ASP A 149 20.60 -2.72 -6.66
N ALA A 150 19.46 -2.35 -6.08
CA ALA A 150 18.91 -0.98 -6.17
C ALA A 150 19.56 0.02 -5.21
N GLY A 151 20.52 -0.46 -4.40
CA GLY A 151 21.41 0.37 -3.60
C GLY A 151 20.73 1.29 -2.58
N TYR A 152 21.38 2.43 -2.34
CA TYR A 152 21.01 3.40 -1.31
C TYR A 152 19.60 4.01 -1.48
N PRO A 153 19.16 4.42 -2.70
CA PRO A 153 17.85 5.04 -2.89
C PRO A 153 16.70 4.19 -2.37
N ILE A 154 16.72 2.87 -2.61
CA ILE A 154 15.66 1.97 -2.16
C ILE A 154 15.84 1.58 -0.70
N ARG A 155 17.05 1.17 -0.30
CA ARG A 155 17.32 0.72 1.07
C ARG A 155 16.97 1.79 2.13
N ASN A 156 17.15 3.06 1.80
CA ASN A 156 16.94 4.20 2.71
C ASN A 156 15.77 5.09 2.29
N MET A 157 14.86 4.60 1.45
CA MET A 157 13.73 5.38 0.92
C MET A 157 12.95 6.11 2.03
N VAL A 158 12.72 5.45 3.17
CA VAL A 158 11.99 6.04 4.31
C VAL A 158 12.69 7.27 4.88
N ALA A 159 14.02 7.24 4.98
CA ALA A 159 14.81 8.36 5.47
C ALA A 159 14.86 9.50 4.44
N LEU A 160 14.87 9.16 3.15
CA LEU A 160 14.88 10.13 2.05
C LEU A 160 13.53 10.86 1.89
N VAL A 161 12.43 10.12 2.02
CA VAL A 161 11.05 10.67 1.98
C VAL A 161 10.69 11.36 3.29
N GLY A 162 11.21 10.85 4.41
CA GLY A 162 10.88 11.29 5.75
C GLY A 162 9.86 10.37 6.41
N TYR A 163 10.19 9.91 7.62
CA TYR A 163 9.36 9.03 8.44
C TYR A 163 7.90 9.50 8.60
N PRO A 164 7.61 10.78 8.89
CA PRO A 164 6.23 11.26 9.02
C PRO A 164 5.42 11.09 7.73
N THR A 165 5.98 11.46 6.58
CA THR A 165 5.31 11.29 5.28
C THR A 165 5.06 9.82 5.01
N PHE A 166 6.09 8.98 5.20
CA PHE A 166 6.02 7.54 4.94
C PHE A 166 5.00 6.84 5.85
N VAL A 167 4.86 7.21 7.12
CA VAL A 167 3.83 6.61 7.99
C VAL A 167 2.42 7.09 7.62
N ILE A 168 2.25 8.37 7.23
CA ILE A 168 0.94 8.92 6.84
C ILE A 168 0.42 8.25 5.58
N GLU A 169 1.24 8.10 4.55
CA GLU A 169 0.83 7.45 3.30
C GLU A 169 0.40 5.98 3.55
N HIS A 170 1.06 5.29 4.47
CA HIS A 170 0.70 3.92 4.85
C HIS A 170 -0.57 3.84 5.71
N LEU A 171 -0.82 4.85 6.55
CA LEU A 171 -2.11 4.99 7.24
C LEU A 171 -3.26 5.25 6.25
N ILE A 172 -3.02 6.06 5.22
CA ILE A 172 -3.97 6.29 4.12
C ILE A 172 -4.26 4.99 3.37
N PHE A 173 -3.23 4.21 3.04
CA PHE A 173 -3.38 2.87 2.46
C PHE A 173 -4.27 1.99 3.36
N GLY A 174 -3.93 1.88 4.64
CA GLY A 174 -4.66 1.05 5.60
C GLY A 174 -6.11 1.47 5.80
N ALA A 175 -6.37 2.77 5.89
CA ALA A 175 -7.72 3.34 5.99
C ALA A 175 -8.55 3.03 4.75
N THR A 176 -8.01 3.30 3.56
CA THR A 176 -8.68 3.05 2.28
C THR A 176 -9.03 1.57 2.12
N LEU A 177 -8.07 0.68 2.39
CA LEU A 177 -8.25 -0.76 2.37
C LEU A 177 -9.36 -1.22 3.34
N GLY A 178 -9.35 -0.70 4.57
CA GLY A 178 -10.35 -0.99 5.60
C GLY A 178 -11.76 -0.54 5.20
N VAL A 179 -11.91 0.68 4.66
CA VAL A 179 -13.18 1.22 4.16
C VAL A 179 -13.72 0.34 3.02
N LEU A 180 -12.92 0.04 2.01
CA LEU A 180 -13.35 -0.75 0.85
C LEU A 180 -13.83 -2.14 1.24
N LEU A 181 -13.08 -2.83 2.12
CA LEU A 181 -13.46 -4.18 2.56
C LEU A 181 -14.64 -4.18 3.53
N MET A 182 -14.81 -3.13 4.33
CA MET A 182 -16.00 -2.92 5.15
C MET A 182 -17.25 -2.78 4.27
N HIS A 183 -17.22 -1.89 3.27
CA HIS A 183 -18.35 -1.68 2.35
C HIS A 183 -18.66 -2.92 1.52
N ALA A 184 -17.65 -3.60 0.97
CA ALA A 184 -17.84 -4.83 0.21
C ALA A 184 -18.51 -5.93 1.05
N ARG A 185 -18.28 -5.98 2.38
CA ARG A 185 -18.95 -6.92 3.28
C ARG A 185 -20.38 -6.51 3.61
N LEU A 186 -20.66 -5.21 3.73
CA LEU A 186 -22.00 -4.69 3.97
C LEU A 186 -22.93 -4.93 2.77
N ALA A 187 -22.45 -4.69 1.55
CA ALA A 187 -23.23 -4.89 0.31
C ALA A 187 -23.59 -6.37 0.02
N ARG A 188 -23.09 -7.31 0.83
CA ARG A 188 -23.32 -8.76 0.68
C ARG A 188 -24.19 -9.36 1.79
N ARG A 189 -24.69 -8.54 2.71
CA ARG A 189 -25.67 -8.93 3.72
C ARG A 189 -27.07 -8.64 3.22
#